data_AF-A0A016RXH4-F1
#
_entry.id   AF-A0A016RXH4-F1
#
_cell.length_a   1.000
_cell.length_b   1.000
_cell.length_c   1.000
_cell.angle_alpha   90.00
_cell.angle_beta   90.00
_cell.angle_gamma   90.00
#
_symmetry.space_group_name_H-M   'P 1'
#
loop_
_entity.id
_entity.type
_entity.pdbx_description
1 polymer ?
#
loop_
_entity_poly.entity_id
_entity_poly.type
_entity_poly.pdbx_seq_one_letter_code
_entity_poly.pdbx_strand_id
1 'polypeptide(L)'
;MSEALLGRPDTLPQLKKWAELLGSSAHRPHECLRRYIENSQLQLPLAAKDVVKLQRGNDPQAKTTSGSSTSVQVSMRGLTILTKRLNNECQIDIGSPTGCFSCIQGARLQASCTSSLAEETAEIHCGNQTQFAMCSPHSKISELVFHFATSSINMNCSVICPAGQSMITIQGPLDYVNNALFQPPIQQVDTHRRTTSSGSSLDTIFHALSTILSPIANVLQYWKMLVAIIIASCIILPLLRFMRTRSI
;
A
#
# COMPACT_ATOMS: atom_id res chain seq x y z
N MET A 1 19.67 -30.09 57.82
CA MET A 1 20.81 -29.50 58.56
C MET A 1 22.05 -29.71 57.72
N SER A 2 22.59 -28.62 57.16
CA SER A 2 23.93 -28.35 56.59
C SER A 2 24.51 -29.30 55.52
N GLU A 3 24.74 -28.85 54.27
CA GLU A 3 25.96 -28.14 53.75
C GLU A 3 27.26 -28.96 53.92
N ALA A 4 28.24 -29.02 53.02
CA ALA A 4 28.48 -28.64 51.62
C ALA A 4 29.90 -29.20 51.29
N LEU A 5 30.27 -29.32 50.00
CA LEU A 5 31.62 -29.19 49.38
C LEU A 5 31.63 -29.96 48.04
N LEU A 6 31.40 -29.35 46.87
CA LEU A 6 32.26 -28.47 46.04
C LEU A 6 33.43 -29.18 45.31
N GLY A 7 33.36 -29.18 43.96
CA GLY A 7 34.46 -29.44 43.01
C GLY A 7 34.11 -30.54 41.99
N ARG A 8 34.29 -30.41 40.67
CA ARG A 8 34.81 -29.37 39.75
C ARG A 8 34.54 -29.88 38.28
N PRO A 9 34.92 -29.18 37.20
CA PRO A 9 34.00 -28.79 36.12
C PRO A 9 34.60 -29.01 34.72
N ASP A 10 34.35 -30.14 34.05
CA ASP A 10 34.91 -30.35 32.71
C ASP A 10 33.82 -30.84 31.77
N THR A 11 33.29 -29.93 30.94
CA THR A 11 32.62 -30.20 29.64
C THR A 11 31.95 -28.96 29.01
N LEU A 12 32.20 -27.75 29.51
CA LEU A 12 31.62 -26.52 28.91
C LEU A 12 32.39 -25.79 27.78
N PRO A 13 33.53 -26.24 27.21
CA PRO A 13 34.14 -25.52 26.08
C PRO A 13 33.76 -26.04 24.69
N GLN A 14 33.18 -27.24 24.57
CA GLN A 14 32.89 -27.82 23.25
C GLN A 14 31.54 -27.38 22.67
N LEU A 15 30.49 -27.22 23.48
CA LEU A 15 29.16 -26.81 23.00
C LEU A 15 29.10 -25.37 22.46
N LYS A 16 29.98 -24.49 22.95
CA LYS A 16 30.03 -23.08 22.49
C LYS A 16 30.64 -22.96 21.08
N LYS A 17 31.54 -23.87 20.72
CA LYS A 17 32.23 -23.89 19.42
C LYS A 17 31.36 -24.45 18.29
N TRP A 18 30.38 -25.31 18.62
CA TRP A 18 29.40 -25.82 17.65
C TRP A 18 28.30 -24.81 17.31
N ALA A 19 28.00 -23.85 18.21
CA ALA A 19 26.98 -22.82 17.97
C ALA A 19 27.43 -21.71 17.01
N GLU A 20 28.73 -21.45 16.88
CA GLU A 20 29.29 -20.44 15.96
C GLU A 20 29.46 -20.96 14.53
N LEU A 21 29.53 -22.29 14.32
CA LEU A 21 29.74 -22.89 13.00
C LEU A 21 28.44 -23.12 12.19
N LEU A 22 27.27 -23.01 12.83
CA LEU A 22 25.98 -23.32 12.19
C LEU A 22 25.20 -22.12 11.67
N GLY A 23 25.76 -20.90 11.68
CA GLY A 23 25.22 -19.76 10.92
C GLY A 23 23.73 -19.46 11.15
N SER A 24 23.12 -19.94 12.24
CA SER A 24 21.71 -19.73 12.52
C SER A 24 21.63 -18.45 13.35
N SER A 25 21.44 -17.32 12.69
CA SER A 25 21.02 -16.09 13.35
C SER A 25 19.65 -16.35 13.99
N ALA A 26 19.65 -16.77 15.25
CA ALA A 26 18.46 -16.78 16.08
C ALA A 26 18.12 -15.31 16.34
N HIS A 27 17.35 -14.72 15.43
CA HIS A 27 16.93 -13.33 15.51
C HIS A 27 16.05 -13.19 16.76
N ARG A 28 16.57 -12.53 17.81
CA ARG A 28 15.78 -12.33 19.03
C ARG A 28 14.63 -11.37 18.72
N PRO A 29 13.38 -11.69 19.10
CA PRO A 29 12.23 -10.83 18.84
C PRO A 29 12.36 -9.44 19.48
N HIS A 30 13.16 -9.31 20.56
CA HIS A 30 13.47 -8.03 21.20
C HIS A 30 14.23 -7.04 20.31
N GLU A 31 15.05 -7.53 19.37
CA GLU A 31 15.90 -6.67 18.54
C GLU A 31 15.13 -6.06 17.35
N CYS A 32 14.13 -6.79 16.82
CA CYS A 32 13.20 -6.25 15.82
C CYS A 32 12.30 -5.15 16.38
N LEU A 33 11.73 -5.36 17.58
CA LEU A 33 10.82 -4.38 18.20
C LEU A 33 11.54 -3.06 18.46
N ARG A 34 12.78 -3.13 18.92
CA ARG A 34 13.61 -1.94 19.18
C ARG A 34 13.90 -1.16 17.90
N ARG A 35 14.24 -1.84 16.80
CA ARG A 35 14.44 -1.21 15.48
C ARG A 35 13.16 -0.54 14.93
N TYR A 36 11.99 -1.10 15.25
CA TYR A 36 10.71 -0.53 14.86
C TYR A 36 10.36 0.74 15.68
N ILE A 37 10.65 0.74 16.98
CA ILE A 37 10.40 1.87 17.90
C ILE A 37 11.42 3.01 17.71
N GLU A 38 12.70 2.68 17.47
CA GLU A 38 13.76 3.69 17.28
C GLU A 38 13.76 4.30 15.87
N ASN A 39 12.85 3.90 14.99
CA ASN A 39 12.76 4.45 13.64
C ASN A 39 12.21 5.90 13.68
N SER A 40 13.02 6.85 13.22
CA SER A 40 12.68 8.28 13.15
C SER A 40 11.46 8.57 12.27
N GLN A 41 11.12 7.68 11.32
CA GLN A 41 9.95 7.78 10.44
C GLN A 41 8.64 7.31 11.12
N LEU A 42 8.73 6.66 12.29
CA LEU A 42 7.59 6.17 13.10
C LEU A 42 7.39 6.97 14.39
N GLN A 43 8.16 8.03 14.59
CA GLN A 43 7.96 8.92 15.72
C GLN A 43 6.67 9.73 15.50
N LEU A 44 5.88 9.86 16.56
CA LEU A 44 4.71 10.72 16.53
C LEU A 44 5.13 12.18 16.31
N PRO A 45 4.34 12.98 15.59
CA PRO A 45 3.03 12.66 15.03
C PRO A 45 3.10 11.95 13.67
N LEU A 46 2.35 10.85 13.53
CA LEU A 46 2.24 10.10 12.28
C LEU A 46 0.98 10.53 11.54
N ALA A 47 1.17 11.15 10.37
CA ALA A 47 0.09 11.40 9.41
C ALA A 47 -0.11 10.13 8.57
N ALA A 48 -1.24 9.46 8.76
CA ALA A 48 -1.79 8.49 7.82
C ALA A 48 -2.88 9.18 6.99
N LYS A 49 -3.29 8.54 5.88
CA LYS A 49 -4.16 9.08 4.82
C LYS A 49 -5.22 10.09 5.25
N ASP A 50 -5.96 9.80 6.32
CA ASP A 50 -7.02 10.68 6.84
C ASP A 50 -6.90 10.94 8.35
N VAL A 51 -5.82 10.50 9.01
CA VAL A 51 -5.67 10.51 10.48
C VAL A 51 -4.23 10.84 10.87
N VAL A 52 -4.07 11.93 11.62
CA VAL A 52 -2.85 12.25 12.36
C VAL A 52 -2.95 11.68 13.77
N LYS A 53 -2.05 10.75 14.09
CA LYS A 53 -1.86 10.29 15.47
C LYS A 53 -0.97 11.29 16.20
N LEU A 54 -1.51 11.91 17.24
CA LEU A 54 -0.87 12.89 18.12
C LEU A 54 -0.64 12.25 19.49
N GLN A 55 0.44 12.62 20.17
CA GLN A 55 0.60 12.35 21.60
C GLN A 55 0.33 13.65 22.36
N ARG A 56 -0.75 13.68 23.16
CA ARG A 56 -1.05 14.81 24.04
C ARG A 56 -0.87 14.33 25.49
N GLY A 57 0.30 14.59 26.06
CA GLY A 57 0.69 13.99 27.34
C GLY A 57 0.92 12.49 27.20
N ASN A 58 0.30 11.67 28.06
CA ASN A 58 0.40 10.20 28.01
C ASN A 58 -0.64 9.53 27.11
N ASP A 59 -1.64 10.26 26.61
CA ASP A 59 -2.74 9.67 25.86
C ASP A 59 -2.49 9.77 24.34
N PRO A 60 -2.44 8.64 23.62
CA PRO A 60 -2.40 8.65 22.17
C PRO A 60 -3.78 9.11 21.64
N GLN A 61 -3.79 10.22 20.91
CA GLN A 61 -4.98 10.76 20.26
C GLN A 61 -4.88 10.59 18.75
N ALA A 62 -6.02 10.38 18.10
CA ALA A 62 -6.12 10.34 16.65
C ALA A 62 -7.00 11.51 16.20
N LYS A 63 -6.46 12.39 15.36
CA LYS A 63 -7.17 13.52 14.78
C LYS A 63 -7.32 13.30 13.28
N THR A 64 -8.51 13.45 12.74
CA THR A 64 -8.71 13.37 11.30
C THR A 64 -8.26 14.67 10.62
N THR A 65 -7.42 14.57 9.59
CA THR A 65 -6.96 15.72 8.78
C THR A 65 -7.84 16.00 7.58
N SER A 66 -8.61 15.00 7.17
CA SER A 66 -9.54 15.07 6.04
C SER A 66 -10.98 15.01 6.57
N GLY A 67 -11.92 15.53 5.78
CA GLY A 67 -13.33 15.64 6.18
C GLY A 67 -13.88 14.29 6.68
N SER A 68 -14.24 14.24 7.96
CA SER A 68 -14.85 13.05 8.55
C SER A 68 -16.32 12.96 8.13
N SER A 69 -16.72 11.83 7.55
CA SER A 69 -18.13 11.55 7.26
C SER A 69 -18.86 11.15 8.54
N THR A 70 -19.21 12.13 9.35
CA THR A 70 -20.05 11.93 10.54
C THR A 70 -21.48 12.35 10.22
N SER A 71 -22.43 11.41 10.30
CA SER A 71 -23.85 11.73 10.12
C SER A 71 -24.39 12.40 11.38
N VAL A 72 -24.75 13.68 11.29
CA VAL A 72 -25.39 14.42 12.39
C VAL A 72 -26.88 14.45 12.15
N GLN A 73 -27.66 13.79 13.01
CA GLN A 73 -29.12 13.87 12.98
C GLN A 73 -29.59 14.99 13.90
N VAL A 74 -30.19 16.03 13.33
CA VAL A 74 -30.73 17.18 14.06
C VAL A 74 -32.26 17.11 14.06
N SER A 75 -32.88 17.11 15.24
CA SER A 75 -34.35 17.13 15.41
C SER A 75 -34.79 18.45 16.02
N MET A 76 -35.60 19.22 15.28
CA MET A 76 -36.11 20.53 15.70
C MET A 76 -37.64 20.53 15.60
N ARG A 77 -38.33 21.00 16.65
CA ARG A 77 -39.80 21.16 16.66
C ARG A 77 -40.16 22.63 16.82
N GLY A 78 -41.07 23.13 15.99
CA GLY A 78 -41.59 24.51 16.09
C GLY A 78 -40.58 25.62 15.74
N LEU A 79 -39.49 25.31 15.03
CA LEU A 79 -38.49 26.27 14.59
C LEU A 79 -38.55 26.46 13.07
N THR A 80 -38.28 27.68 12.60
CA THR A 80 -38.16 28.00 11.17
C THR A 80 -36.69 28.18 10.81
N ILE A 81 -36.23 27.49 9.77
CA ILE A 81 -34.84 27.58 9.30
C ILE A 81 -34.73 28.77 8.34
N LEU A 82 -33.88 29.73 8.68
CA LEU A 82 -33.49 30.82 7.79
C LEU A 82 -32.07 30.57 7.30
N THR A 83 -31.90 30.41 5.99
CA THR A 83 -30.58 30.18 5.37
C THR A 83 -30.08 31.48 4.76
N LYS A 84 -28.92 31.95 5.21
CA LYS A 84 -28.21 33.08 4.59
C LYS A 84 -26.97 32.54 3.89
N ARG A 85 -26.95 32.62 2.55
CA ARG A 85 -25.79 32.27 1.73
C ARG A 85 -24.99 33.53 1.43
N LEU A 86 -23.72 33.54 1.79
CA LEU A 86 -22.77 34.56 1.39
C LEU A 86 -22.07 34.05 0.12
N ASN A 87 -22.14 34.80 -0.97
CA ASN A 87 -21.42 34.47 -2.20
C ASN A 87 -19.99 34.98 -2.08
N ASN A 88 -19.18 34.23 -1.34
CA ASN A 88 -17.75 34.47 -1.22
C ASN A 88 -17.00 33.82 -2.38
N GLU A 89 -16.12 34.61 -2.98
CA GLU A 89 -15.14 34.15 -3.95
C GLU A 89 -13.86 33.75 -3.22
N CYS A 90 -13.32 32.58 -3.57
CA CYS A 90 -12.04 32.10 -3.05
C CYS A 90 -10.97 32.17 -4.13
N GLN A 91 -9.81 32.67 -3.75
CA GLN A 91 -8.57 32.52 -4.51
C GLN A 91 -7.62 31.61 -3.77
N ILE A 92 -7.17 30.54 -4.42
CA ILE A 92 -6.23 29.57 -3.86
C ILE A 92 -4.96 29.54 -4.69
N ASP A 93 -3.84 29.78 -4.02
CA ASP A 93 -2.51 29.58 -4.55
C ASP A 93 -1.85 28.36 -3.89
N ILE A 94 -1.38 27.43 -4.71
CA ILE A 94 -0.73 26.19 -4.25
C ILE A 94 0.78 26.25 -4.46
N GLY A 95 1.52 25.90 -3.41
CA GLY A 95 2.97 25.67 -3.48
C GLY A 95 3.33 24.29 -4.03
N SER A 96 4.61 24.08 -4.33
CA SER A 96 5.10 22.79 -4.81
C SER A 96 4.94 21.69 -3.74
N PRO A 97 4.56 20.46 -4.16
CA PRO A 97 4.44 19.35 -3.23
C PRO A 97 5.81 18.91 -2.73
N THR A 98 5.87 18.50 -1.46
CA THR A 98 7.08 18.00 -0.79
C THR A 98 6.75 16.73 -0.02
N GLY A 99 7.60 15.71 -0.10
CA GLY A 99 7.36 14.42 0.56
C GLY A 99 7.54 13.25 -0.41
N CYS A 100 6.77 12.19 -0.19
CA CYS A 100 6.99 10.92 -0.88
C CYS A 100 5.78 10.44 -1.69
N PHE A 101 6.06 9.70 -2.76
CA PHE A 101 5.05 8.92 -3.48
C PHE A 101 5.06 7.46 -2.99
N SER A 102 3.91 6.79 -3.08
CA SER A 102 3.68 5.41 -2.65
C SER A 102 4.00 5.13 -1.17
N CYS A 103 3.84 6.15 -0.31
CA CYS A 103 4.12 6.09 1.12
C CYS A 103 2.90 6.48 1.98
N ILE A 104 2.95 6.14 3.26
CA ILE A 104 1.87 6.40 4.23
C ILE A 104 1.82 7.88 4.62
N GLN A 105 2.97 8.57 4.61
CA GLN A 105 3.09 9.99 4.97
C GLN A 105 2.52 10.91 3.87
N GLY A 106 2.54 10.45 2.62
CA GLY A 106 2.11 11.23 1.45
C GLY A 106 3.03 12.41 1.13
N ALA A 107 2.53 13.26 0.24
CA ALA A 107 3.09 14.54 -0.12
C ALA A 107 2.30 15.67 0.53
N ARG A 108 3.01 16.66 1.06
CA ARG A 108 2.48 17.84 1.72
C ARG A 108 2.66 19.05 0.82
N LEU A 109 1.66 19.91 0.78
CA LEU A 109 1.73 21.18 0.07
C LEU A 109 1.05 22.27 0.89
N GLN A 110 1.57 23.48 0.76
CA GLN A 110 0.97 24.66 1.38
C GLN A 110 0.02 25.30 0.38
N ALA A 111 -1.22 25.53 0.82
CA ALA A 111 -2.22 26.27 0.08
C ALA A 111 -2.50 27.58 0.79
N SER A 112 -2.29 28.70 0.10
CA SER A 112 -2.68 30.03 0.55
C SER A 112 -4.08 30.32 0.02
N CYS A 113 -5.08 30.44 0.90
CA CYS A 113 -6.45 30.74 0.49
C CYS A 113 -6.91 32.11 1.00
N THR A 114 -7.43 32.92 0.07
CA THR A 114 -8.03 34.23 0.34
C THR A 114 -9.51 34.20 -0.03
N SER A 115 -10.38 34.69 0.85
CA SER A 115 -11.84 34.80 0.63
C SER A 115 -12.26 36.27 0.50
N SER A 116 -13.28 36.59 -0.29
CA SER A 116 -13.67 37.99 -0.53
C SER A 116 -14.37 38.71 0.64
N LEU A 117 -15.21 38.04 1.45
CA LEU A 117 -15.98 38.71 2.52
C LEU A 117 -15.76 38.18 3.93
N ALA A 118 -15.62 36.86 4.10
CA ALA A 118 -15.60 36.24 5.43
C ALA A 118 -14.83 34.91 5.44
N GLU A 119 -14.44 34.46 6.64
CA GLU A 119 -13.80 33.15 6.80
C GLU A 119 -14.70 32.01 6.35
N GLU A 120 -14.13 31.06 5.62
CA GLU A 120 -14.85 29.94 5.05
C GLU A 120 -13.94 28.73 4.78
N THR A 121 -14.57 27.63 4.39
CA THR A 121 -13.88 26.38 4.04
C THR A 121 -14.03 26.14 2.55
N ALA A 122 -12.92 26.11 1.83
CA ALA A 122 -12.87 25.66 0.45
C ALA A 122 -12.64 24.15 0.38
N GLU A 123 -13.36 23.49 -0.52
CA GLU A 123 -13.19 22.06 -0.80
C GLU A 123 -12.37 21.87 -2.07
N ILE A 124 -11.31 21.07 -2.00
CA ILE A 124 -10.36 20.86 -3.09
C ILE A 124 -10.44 19.39 -3.50
N HIS A 125 -10.93 19.15 -4.71
CA HIS A 125 -11.04 17.82 -5.29
C HIS A 125 -9.96 17.57 -6.34
N CYS A 126 -9.18 16.53 -6.11
CA CYS A 126 -8.05 16.13 -6.93
C CYS A 126 -8.17 14.64 -7.26
N GLY A 127 -8.77 14.30 -8.41
CA GLY A 127 -9.05 12.91 -8.77
C GLY A 127 -9.99 12.24 -7.76
N ASN A 128 -9.47 11.31 -6.95
CA ASN A 128 -10.22 10.57 -5.93
C ASN A 128 -9.93 11.03 -4.48
N GLN A 129 -9.29 12.18 -4.32
CA GLN A 129 -8.90 12.74 -3.02
C GLN A 129 -9.54 14.11 -2.84
N THR A 130 -10.05 14.33 -1.63
CA THR A 130 -10.70 15.58 -1.24
C THR A 130 -9.98 16.16 -0.03
N GLN A 131 -9.56 17.41 -0.14
CA GLN A 131 -8.91 18.15 0.93
C GLN A 131 -9.66 19.45 1.22
N PHE A 132 -9.46 19.99 2.41
CA PHE A 132 -10.14 21.21 2.86
C PHE A 132 -9.12 22.29 3.21
N ALA A 133 -9.31 23.49 2.67
CA ALA A 133 -8.50 24.65 3.00
C ALA A 133 -9.35 25.69 3.73
N MET A 134 -8.79 26.30 4.77
CA MET A 134 -9.41 27.44 5.43
C MET A 134 -9.05 28.71 4.67
N CYS A 135 -10.06 29.50 4.32
CA CYS A 135 -9.93 30.76 3.61
C CYS A 135 -10.29 31.91 4.53
N SER A 136 -9.59 33.04 4.42
CA SER A 136 -9.91 34.26 5.15
C SER A 136 -9.68 35.50 4.28
N PRO A 137 -10.29 36.65 4.62
CA PRO A 137 -10.02 37.90 3.91
C PRO A 137 -8.57 38.38 4.02
N HIS A 138 -7.83 37.88 5.02
CA HIS A 138 -6.43 38.23 5.26
C HIS A 138 -5.45 37.22 4.67
N SER A 139 -5.92 36.28 3.85
CA SER A 139 -5.18 35.10 3.41
C SER A 139 -4.80 34.17 4.56
N LYS A 140 -4.99 32.87 4.36
CA LYS A 140 -4.66 31.85 5.36
C LYS A 140 -3.96 30.67 4.70
N ILE A 141 -2.85 30.25 5.31
CA ILE A 141 -2.07 29.11 4.85
C ILE A 141 -2.61 27.84 5.50
N SER A 142 -2.99 26.87 4.68
CA SER A 142 -3.41 25.53 5.07
C SER A 142 -2.42 24.50 4.55
N GLU A 143 -2.05 23.52 5.37
CA GLU A 143 -1.27 22.35 4.93
C GLU A 143 -2.24 21.30 4.38
N LEU A 144 -2.03 20.88 3.14
CA LEU A 144 -2.81 19.83 2.47
C LEU A 144 -1.92 18.61 2.26
N VAL A 145 -2.49 17.41 2.46
CA VAL A 145 -1.78 16.14 2.32
C VAL A 145 -2.44 15.33 1.21
N PHE A 146 -1.65 14.90 0.23
CA PHE A 146 -2.10 14.07 -0.89
C PHE A 146 -1.25 12.82 -1.01
N HIS A 147 -1.86 11.73 -1.44
CA HIS A 147 -1.19 10.45 -1.67
C HIS A 147 -1.07 10.20 -3.15
N PHE A 148 0.17 10.18 -3.64
CA PHE A 148 0.47 9.95 -5.04
C PHE A 148 1.13 8.59 -5.25
N ALA A 149 0.92 7.99 -6.42
CA ALA A 149 1.55 6.73 -6.82
C ALA A 149 2.80 6.93 -7.70
N THR A 150 3.03 8.16 -8.19
CA THR A 150 4.09 8.50 -9.15
C THR A 150 5.00 9.59 -8.59
N SER A 151 6.26 9.61 -9.06
CA SER A 151 7.25 10.61 -8.67
C SER A 151 7.05 11.98 -9.31
N SER A 152 6.50 12.03 -10.52
CA SER A 152 6.17 13.28 -11.20
C SER A 152 4.68 13.52 -11.11
N ILE A 153 4.32 14.66 -10.50
CA ILE A 153 2.92 15.08 -10.34
C ILE A 153 2.62 16.19 -11.32
N ASN A 154 1.53 16.02 -12.06
CA ASN A 154 0.88 17.05 -12.84
C ASN A 154 -0.63 16.72 -12.84
N MET A 155 -1.39 17.42 -12.00
CA MET A 155 -2.80 17.10 -11.77
C MET A 155 -3.61 18.37 -11.63
N ASN A 156 -4.74 18.42 -12.34
CA ASN A 156 -5.73 19.48 -12.19
C ASN A 156 -6.70 19.13 -11.07
N CYS A 157 -6.94 20.09 -10.20
CA CYS A 157 -7.87 19.99 -9.09
C CYS A 157 -8.94 21.07 -9.22
N SER A 158 -10.15 20.74 -8.81
CA SER A 158 -11.23 21.71 -8.69
C SER A 158 -11.39 22.19 -7.27
N VAL A 159 -11.49 23.49 -7.11
CA VAL A 159 -11.78 24.17 -5.85
C VAL A 159 -13.25 24.57 -5.85
N ILE A 160 -13.97 24.25 -4.79
CA ILE A 160 -15.39 24.59 -4.63
C ILE A 160 -15.53 25.54 -3.45
N CYS A 161 -16.16 26.69 -3.73
CA CYS A 161 -16.51 27.73 -2.76
C CYS A 161 -17.95 28.21 -2.94
N PRO A 162 -18.52 28.98 -1.99
CA PRO A 162 -19.91 29.40 -2.06
C PRO A 162 -20.30 30.16 -3.33
N ALA A 163 -19.40 30.97 -3.90
CA ALA A 163 -19.64 31.69 -5.16
C ALA A 163 -19.45 30.86 -6.43
N GLY A 164 -18.80 29.69 -6.37
CA GLY A 164 -18.57 28.87 -7.55
C GLY A 164 -17.40 27.89 -7.45
N GLN A 165 -17.00 27.38 -8.61
CA GLN A 165 -15.92 26.41 -8.76
C GLN A 165 -14.78 27.02 -9.60
N SER A 166 -13.54 26.84 -9.17
CA SER A 166 -12.33 27.23 -9.90
C SER A 166 -11.40 26.03 -10.07
N MET A 167 -10.40 26.16 -10.95
CA MET A 167 -9.45 25.09 -11.26
C MET A 167 -8.03 25.54 -10.91
N ILE A 168 -7.27 24.63 -10.31
CA ILE A 168 -5.87 24.83 -9.95
C ILE A 168 -5.06 23.61 -10.38
N THR A 169 -3.76 23.79 -10.62
CA THR A 169 -2.87 22.70 -11.04
C THR A 169 -1.80 22.46 -9.99
N ILE A 170 -1.69 21.21 -9.54
CA ILE A 170 -0.62 20.76 -8.65
C ILE A 170 0.46 20.12 -9.52
N GLN A 171 1.67 20.69 -9.45
CA GLN A 171 2.81 20.21 -10.23
C GLN A 171 4.09 20.20 -9.42
N GLY A 172 4.90 19.15 -9.57
CA GLY A 172 6.20 19.04 -8.95
C GLY A 172 6.72 17.61 -8.84
N PRO A 173 8.02 17.44 -8.56
CA PRO A 173 8.62 16.15 -8.27
C PRO A 173 8.37 15.72 -6.80
N LEU A 174 8.36 14.41 -6.57
CA LEU A 174 8.32 13.77 -5.25
C LEU A 174 9.46 12.78 -5.12
N ASP A 175 9.96 12.64 -3.89
CA ASP A 175 11.03 11.72 -3.58
C ASP A 175 10.50 10.30 -3.38
N TYR A 176 11.25 9.30 -3.87
CA TYR A 176 10.92 7.92 -3.59
C TYR A 176 11.41 7.54 -2.20
N VAL A 177 10.49 7.06 -1.35
CA VAL A 177 10.85 6.42 -0.09
C VAL A 177 10.59 4.92 -0.25
N ASN A 178 11.67 4.14 -0.29
CA ASN A 178 11.57 2.69 -0.34
C ASN A 178 11.09 2.16 1.02
N ASN A 179 9.84 1.73 1.09
CA ASN A 179 9.28 1.09 2.27
C ASN A 179 9.81 -0.34 2.48
N ALA A 180 10.85 -0.80 1.78
CA ALA A 180 11.44 -2.13 1.96
C ALA A 180 11.97 -2.40 3.37
N LEU A 181 12.16 -1.39 4.22
CA LEU A 181 12.42 -1.58 5.65
C LEU A 181 11.16 -2.03 6.45
N PHE A 182 9.99 -2.04 5.82
CA PHE A 182 8.68 -2.39 6.41
C PHE A 182 8.02 -3.62 5.77
N GLN A 183 8.73 -4.35 4.92
CA GLN A 183 8.40 -5.75 4.69
C GLN A 183 9.12 -6.55 5.79
N PRO A 184 8.45 -6.98 6.88
CA PRO A 184 8.89 -8.25 7.43
C PRO A 184 8.86 -9.22 6.24
N PRO A 185 9.90 -10.02 5.97
CA PRO A 185 9.67 -11.18 5.14
C PRO A 185 8.48 -11.88 5.80
N ILE A 186 7.34 -11.92 5.11
CA ILE A 186 6.25 -12.80 5.51
C ILE A 186 6.83 -14.19 5.24
N GLN A 187 7.67 -14.66 6.17
CA GLN A 187 7.82 -16.07 6.38
C GLN A 187 6.43 -16.47 6.83
N GLN A 188 5.65 -16.98 5.88
CA GLN A 188 4.49 -17.77 6.17
C GLN A 188 4.94 -18.71 7.28
N VAL A 189 4.40 -18.52 8.48
CA VAL A 189 4.54 -19.50 9.55
C VAL A 189 3.67 -20.65 9.09
N ASP A 190 4.22 -21.45 8.18
CA ASP A 190 3.70 -22.75 7.87
C ASP A 190 3.83 -23.57 9.14
N THR A 191 2.72 -23.74 9.84
CA THR A 191 2.55 -24.80 10.84
C THR A 191 2.53 -26.14 10.12
N HIS A 192 3.64 -26.50 9.47
CA HIS A 192 3.85 -27.83 8.94
C HIS A 192 4.20 -28.77 10.09
N ARG A 193 3.17 -29.50 10.53
CA ARG A 193 3.23 -30.78 11.21
C ARG A 193 4.38 -31.61 10.64
N ARG A 194 5.31 -32.01 11.51
CA ARG A 194 6.45 -32.90 11.20
C ARG A 194 5.97 -34.07 10.34
N THR A 195 6.47 -34.14 9.12
CA THR A 195 6.73 -35.43 8.49
C THR A 195 8.16 -35.37 8.00
N THR A 196 8.99 -36.17 8.65
CA THR A 196 10.36 -36.49 8.28
C THR A 196 10.41 -36.99 6.84
N SER A 197 11.08 -36.25 5.96
CA SER A 197 11.82 -36.84 4.85
C SER A 197 12.98 -35.94 4.48
N SER A 198 14.17 -36.42 4.81
CA SER A 198 15.45 -35.97 4.27
C SER A 198 15.42 -35.94 2.73
N GLY A 199 15.76 -34.81 2.14
CA GLY A 199 15.90 -34.67 0.69
C GLY A 199 16.44 -33.28 0.35
N SER A 200 17.59 -33.26 -0.30
CA SER A 200 18.44 -32.11 -0.65
C SER A 200 17.81 -31.06 -1.59
N SER A 201 18.28 -29.83 -1.43
CA SER A 201 18.12 -28.59 -2.22
C SER A 201 17.93 -28.73 -3.75
N LEU A 202 16.81 -29.28 -4.21
CA LEU A 202 16.41 -29.25 -5.62
C LEU A 202 15.03 -28.60 -5.86
N ASP A 203 14.20 -28.45 -4.83
CA ASP A 203 12.82 -27.95 -4.98
C ASP A 203 12.74 -26.47 -5.40
N THR A 204 13.72 -25.65 -5.01
CA THR A 204 13.75 -24.23 -5.38
C THR A 204 14.13 -24.01 -6.84
N ILE A 205 14.87 -24.96 -7.45
CA ILE A 205 15.26 -24.90 -8.88
C ILE A 205 14.09 -25.36 -9.76
N PHE A 206 13.33 -26.36 -9.33
CA PHE A 206 12.18 -26.85 -10.10
C PHE A 206 10.99 -25.87 -10.13
N HIS A 207 10.80 -25.06 -9.09
CA HIS A 207 9.78 -24.01 -9.09
C HIS A 207 10.11 -22.82 -10.01
N ALA A 208 11.39 -22.53 -10.24
CA ALA A 208 11.80 -21.50 -11.20
C ALA A 208 11.77 -22.02 -12.66
N LEU A 209 11.92 -23.33 -12.86
CA LEU A 209 11.87 -23.95 -14.18
C LEU A 209 10.42 -24.12 -14.69
N SER A 210 9.44 -24.32 -13.80
CA SER A 210 8.03 -24.53 -14.17
C SER A 210 7.35 -23.30 -14.76
N THR A 211 7.80 -22.09 -14.40
CA THR A 211 7.33 -20.83 -15.00
C THR A 211 7.91 -20.57 -16.39
N ILE A 212 9.05 -21.17 -16.74
CA ILE A 212 9.68 -21.08 -18.06
C ILE A 212 9.15 -22.17 -19.03
N LEU A 213 8.71 -23.33 -18.52
CA LEU A 213 8.16 -24.43 -19.35
C LEU A 213 6.65 -24.34 -19.63
N SER A 214 5.89 -23.49 -18.93
CA SER A 214 4.45 -23.32 -19.17
C SER A 214 4.07 -22.91 -20.62
N PRO A 215 4.86 -22.10 -21.37
CA PRO A 215 4.56 -21.87 -22.79
C PRO A 215 4.86 -23.07 -23.71
N ILE A 216 5.67 -24.05 -23.27
CA ILE A 216 6.09 -25.21 -24.10
C ILE A 216 5.05 -26.35 -24.01
N ALA A 217 4.39 -26.52 -22.85
CA ALA A 217 3.32 -27.50 -22.69
C ALA A 217 2.13 -27.23 -23.63
N ASN A 218 1.79 -25.95 -23.83
CA ASN A 218 0.73 -25.56 -24.74
C ASN A 218 1.10 -25.87 -26.21
N VAL A 219 2.36 -25.67 -26.61
CA VAL A 219 2.85 -25.99 -27.96
C VAL A 219 2.77 -27.49 -28.25
N LEU A 220 3.15 -28.35 -27.31
CA LEU A 220 3.01 -29.80 -27.42
C LEU A 220 1.56 -30.25 -27.55
N GLN A 221 0.64 -29.59 -26.85
CA GLN A 221 -0.79 -29.90 -26.94
C GLN A 221 -1.39 -29.51 -28.30
N TYR A 222 -1.00 -28.36 -28.87
CA TYR A 222 -1.40 -27.97 -30.22
C TYR A 222 -0.83 -28.91 -31.29
N TRP A 223 0.40 -29.38 -31.13
CA TRP A 223 1.01 -30.32 -32.09
C TRP A 223 0.31 -31.68 -32.11
N LYS A 224 -0.11 -32.19 -30.94
CA LYS A 224 -0.90 -33.43 -30.85
C LYS A 224 -2.25 -33.32 -31.56
N MET A 225 -2.92 -32.17 -31.46
CA MET A 225 -4.19 -31.93 -32.15
C MET A 225 -4.02 -31.86 -33.67
N LEU A 226 -2.96 -31.21 -34.17
CA LEU A 226 -2.68 -31.13 -35.61
C LEU A 226 -2.43 -32.51 -36.25
N VAL A 227 -1.65 -33.37 -35.58
CA VAL A 227 -1.38 -34.72 -36.07
C VAL A 227 -2.65 -35.57 -36.11
N ALA A 228 -3.52 -35.47 -35.10
CA ALA A 228 -4.79 -36.19 -35.08
C ALA A 228 -5.73 -35.78 -36.24
N ILE A 229 -5.80 -34.49 -36.57
CA ILE A 229 -6.61 -33.98 -37.67
C ILE A 229 -6.09 -34.50 -39.03
N ILE A 230 -4.77 -34.55 -39.22
CA ILE A 230 -4.17 -35.07 -40.46
C ILE A 230 -4.48 -36.56 -40.63
N ILE A 231 -4.36 -37.35 -39.56
CA ILE A 231 -4.68 -38.79 -39.59
C ILE A 231 -6.16 -39.01 -39.90
N ALA A 232 -7.06 -38.27 -39.23
CA ALA A 232 -8.49 -38.37 -39.48
C ALA A 232 -8.85 -37.98 -40.93
N SER A 233 -8.25 -36.91 -41.45
CA SER A 233 -8.42 -36.49 -42.86
C SER A 233 -7.96 -37.58 -43.84
N CYS A 234 -6.81 -38.20 -43.60
CA CYS A 234 -6.28 -39.28 -44.44
C CYS A 234 -7.14 -40.56 -44.41
N ILE A 235 -7.94 -40.80 -43.37
CA ILE A 235 -8.85 -41.95 -43.29
C ILE A 235 -10.24 -41.61 -43.86
N ILE A 236 -10.73 -40.40 -43.59
CA ILE A 236 -12.08 -39.97 -44.00
C ILE A 236 -12.13 -39.67 -45.51
N LEU A 237 -11.09 -39.06 -46.10
CA LEU A 237 -11.04 -38.77 -47.54
C LEU A 237 -11.15 -40.02 -48.43
N PRO A 238 -10.42 -41.13 -48.19
CA PRO A 238 -10.58 -42.35 -48.98
C PRO A 238 -11.91 -43.06 -48.70
N LEU A 239 -12.44 -43.00 -47.47
CA LEU A 239 -13.78 -43.54 -47.17
C LEU A 239 -14.87 -42.77 -47.91
N LEU A 240 -14.78 -41.44 -47.97
CA LEU A 240 -15.70 -40.61 -48.76
C LEU A 240 -15.56 -40.88 -50.26
N ARG A 241 -14.34 -41.10 -50.76
CA ARG A 241 -14.12 -41.50 -52.16
C ARG A 241 -14.68 -42.89 -52.46
N PHE A 242 -14.54 -43.84 -51.54
CA PHE A 242 -15.07 -45.20 -51.66
C PHE A 242 -16.61 -45.24 -51.60
N MET A 243 -17.22 -44.43 -50.72
CA MET A 243 -18.68 -44.28 -50.70
C MET A 243 -19.19 -43.62 -51.99
N ARG A 244 -18.43 -42.68 -52.56
CA ARG A 244 -18.81 -42.01 -53.81
C ARG A 244 -18.71 -42.92 -55.04
N THR A 245 -17.76 -43.86 -55.10
CA THR A 245 -17.67 -44.84 -56.19
C THR A 245 -18.66 -46.00 -56.08
N ARG A 246 -19.26 -46.24 -54.92
CA ARG A 246 -20.28 -47.29 -54.72
C ARG A 246 -21.72 -46.81 -54.96
N SER A 247 -21.90 -45.51 -55.23
CA SER A 247 -23.19 -44.87 -55.50
C SER A 247 -23.31 -44.39 -56.96
N ILE A 248 -22.71 -45.15 -57.89
CA ILE A 248 -22.89 -45.07 -59.35
C ILE A 248 -23.08 -46.48 -59.88
#